data_AF-A0A5N6Q264-F1
#
_entry.id   AF-A0A5N6Q264-F1
#
_cell.length_a   1.000
_cell.length_b   1.000
_cell.length_c   1.000
_cell.angle_alpha   90.00
_cell.angle_beta   90.00
_cell.angle_gamma   90.00
#
_symmetry.space_group_name_H-M   'P 1'
#
loop_
_entity.id
_entity.type
_entity.pdbx_description
1 polymer ?
#
loop_
_entity_poly.entity_id
_entity_poly.type
_entity_poly.pdbx_seq_one_letter_code
_entity_poly.pdbx_strand_id
1 'polypeptide(L)'
;MMNWRQRQQLKGATDMRWSILPPQFYDYLVDSCTKNTVIFANGKSSPFPSFFDVDYVYFPFCVENNEWLLVQVELRNVNLISVYFGALFVNIKYFKKTGFPPKLMSFEVNEDYVQSHADLYGNQGVHACMLMEHLVTGKPLNISNNFKESCIAYRLFMADQMYFWRCLPRPG
;
A
#
# COMPACT_ATOMS: atom_id res chain seq x y z
N MET A 1 9.27 5.52 4.17
CA MET A 1 7.80 5.69 4.22
C MET A 1 7.18 5.14 5.52
N MET A 2 7.70 4.04 6.09
CA MET A 2 7.16 3.36 7.29
C MET A 2 6.82 4.28 8.49
N ASN A 3 7.61 5.31 8.79
CA ASN A 3 7.32 6.18 9.95
C ASN A 3 6.38 7.36 9.63
N TRP A 4 5.81 7.44 8.42
CA TRP A 4 4.95 8.58 8.06
C TRP A 4 3.72 8.67 8.95
N ARG A 5 3.04 7.56 9.21
CA ARG A 5 1.85 7.55 10.06
C ARG A 5 2.17 7.96 11.50
N GLN A 6 3.23 7.37 12.06
CA GLN A 6 3.73 7.75 13.37
C GLN A 6 4.04 9.25 13.44
N ARG A 7 4.66 9.82 12.40
CA ARG A 7 4.92 11.26 12.32
C ARG A 7 3.66 12.09 12.25
N GLN A 8 2.60 11.62 11.58
CA GLN A 8 1.34 12.36 11.54
C GLN A 8 0.58 12.27 12.87
N GLN A 9 0.63 11.12 13.54
CA GLN A 9 0.14 10.98 14.92
C GLN A 9 0.86 11.93 15.88
N LEU A 10 2.19 12.06 15.74
CA LEU A 10 2.97 13.05 16.50
C LEU A 10 2.59 14.51 16.18
N LYS A 11 2.03 14.78 15.00
CA LYS A 11 1.48 16.09 14.61
C LYS A 11 0.01 16.28 15.00
N GLY A 12 -0.56 15.36 15.79
CA GLY A 12 -1.94 15.45 16.28
C GLY A 12 -3.01 14.90 15.33
N ALA A 13 -2.63 14.30 14.20
CA ALA A 13 -3.59 13.64 13.31
C ALA A 13 -3.92 12.23 13.84
N THR A 14 -4.98 12.14 14.66
CA THR A 14 -5.38 10.89 15.34
C THR A 14 -6.48 10.11 14.64
N ASP A 15 -7.27 10.75 13.77
CA ASP A 15 -8.44 10.13 13.12
C ASP A 15 -8.13 9.59 11.71
N MET A 16 -7.08 8.77 11.60
CA MET A 16 -6.72 8.15 10.33
C MET A 16 -7.45 6.81 10.17
N ARG A 17 -8.59 6.84 9.50
CA ARG A 17 -9.41 5.66 9.16
C ARG A 17 -8.88 4.85 7.97
N TRP A 18 -7.57 4.83 7.75
CA TRP A 18 -6.94 4.05 6.68
C TRP A 18 -5.53 3.64 7.11
N SER A 19 -4.90 2.62 6.50
CA SER A 19 -3.50 2.24 6.74
C SER A 19 -2.76 1.88 5.46
N ILE A 20 -1.46 2.19 5.36
CA ILE A 20 -0.58 1.72 4.28
C ILE A 20 0.41 0.72 4.89
N LEU A 21 0.31 -0.55 4.50
CA LEU A 21 1.23 -1.61 4.94
C LEU A 21 2.50 -1.63 4.07
N PRO A 22 3.60 -2.20 4.58
CA PRO A 22 4.84 -2.22 3.83
C PRO A 22 4.80 -3.23 2.66
N PRO A 23 5.63 -3.08 1.61
CA PRO A 23 5.66 -4.01 0.49
C PRO A 23 5.85 -5.48 0.88
N GLN A 24 6.63 -5.72 1.94
CA GLN A 24 6.89 -7.04 2.50
C GLN A 24 5.63 -7.74 3.05
N PHE A 25 4.54 -7.00 3.26
CA PHE A 25 3.27 -7.60 3.66
C PHE A 25 2.76 -8.61 2.63
N TYR A 26 3.00 -8.35 1.33
CA TYR A 26 2.65 -9.30 0.27
C TYR A 26 3.45 -10.60 0.38
N ASP A 27 4.75 -10.52 0.68
CA ASP A 27 5.59 -11.70 0.89
C ASP A 27 5.04 -12.55 2.04
N TYR A 28 4.64 -11.91 3.15
CA TYR A 28 4.02 -12.61 4.28
C TYR A 28 2.65 -13.22 3.95
N LEU A 29 1.88 -12.58 3.06
CA LEU A 29 0.65 -13.16 2.55
C LEU A 29 0.97 -14.43 1.74
N VAL A 30 1.91 -14.38 0.80
CA VAL A 30 2.24 -15.52 -0.07
C VAL A 30 2.89 -16.68 0.70
N ASP A 31 3.78 -16.40 1.66
CA ASP A 31 4.51 -17.41 2.44
C ASP A 31 3.60 -18.31 3.30
N SER A 32 2.32 -17.93 3.46
CA SER A 32 1.30 -18.64 4.25
C SER A 32 1.62 -18.72 5.74
N CYS A 33 2.60 -17.97 6.23
CA CYS A 33 2.88 -17.83 7.66
C CYS A 33 1.91 -16.80 8.26
N THR A 34 0.73 -17.27 8.66
CA THR A 34 -0.34 -16.42 9.19
C THR A 34 0.06 -15.62 10.42
N LYS A 35 1.06 -16.07 11.19
CA LYS A 35 1.57 -15.32 12.35
C LYS A 35 2.13 -13.94 11.94
N ASN A 36 2.80 -13.86 10.79
CA ASN A 36 3.43 -12.62 10.33
C ASN A 36 2.41 -11.63 9.77
N THR A 37 1.28 -12.09 9.25
CA THR A 37 0.21 -11.23 8.70
C THR A 37 -0.78 -10.79 9.78
N VAL A 38 -1.08 -11.66 10.75
CA VAL A 38 -2.02 -11.39 11.85
C VAL A 38 -1.56 -10.23 12.74
N ILE A 39 -0.25 -10.06 12.94
CA ILE A 39 0.28 -8.94 13.74
C ILE A 39 0.03 -7.55 13.11
N PHE A 40 -0.13 -7.49 11.78
CA PHE A 40 -0.56 -6.25 11.11
C PHE A 40 -2.07 -6.07 11.27
N ALA A 41 -2.85 -7.14 11.08
CA ALA A 41 -4.30 -7.08 11.13
C ALA A 41 -4.86 -6.70 12.52
N ASN A 42 -4.19 -7.12 13.60
CA ASN A 42 -4.62 -6.83 14.97
C ASN A 42 -3.93 -5.62 15.61
N GLY A 43 -3.15 -4.85 14.84
CA GLY A 43 -2.49 -3.64 15.32
C GLY A 43 -1.30 -3.86 16.26
N LYS A 44 -0.78 -5.09 16.39
CA LYS A 44 0.41 -5.37 17.21
C LYS A 44 1.72 -4.94 16.56
N SER A 45 1.74 -4.72 15.25
CA SER A 45 2.89 -4.22 14.52
C SER A 45 2.81 -2.70 14.39
N SER A 46 3.55 -1.96 15.23
CA SER A 46 3.62 -0.50 15.14
C SER A 46 4.33 -0.07 13.84
N PRO A 47 3.86 0.99 13.14
CA PRO A 47 2.80 1.94 13.51
C PRO A 47 1.42 1.61 12.91
N PHE A 48 1.16 0.36 12.54
CA PHE A 48 -0.05 -0.04 11.84
C PHE A 48 -1.20 -0.28 12.84
N PRO A 49 -2.37 0.36 12.67
CA PRO A 49 -3.53 0.15 13.52
C PRO A 49 -4.16 -1.21 13.25
N SER A 50 -5.08 -1.60 14.12
CA SER A 50 -5.96 -2.74 13.86
C SER A 50 -6.80 -2.49 12.61
N PHE A 51 -7.06 -3.55 11.84
CA PHE A 51 -7.95 -3.48 10.68
C PHE A 51 -9.40 -3.21 11.08
N PHE A 52 -9.76 -3.45 12.35
CA PHE A 52 -11.06 -3.09 12.90
C PHE A 52 -11.21 -1.58 13.14
N ASP A 53 -10.11 -0.82 13.16
CA ASP A 53 -10.11 0.61 13.46
C ASP A 53 -10.04 1.49 12.18
N VAL A 54 -9.92 0.87 11.01
CA VAL A 54 -9.75 1.57 9.72
C VAL A 54 -10.77 1.11 8.68
N ASP A 55 -11.14 2.03 7.79
CA ASP A 55 -12.02 1.78 6.64
C ASP A 55 -11.26 1.21 5.44
N TYR A 56 -9.97 1.54 5.32
CA TYR A 56 -9.14 1.12 4.19
C TYR A 56 -7.78 0.61 4.59
N VAL A 57 -7.31 -0.44 3.93
CA VAL A 57 -5.93 -0.89 3.98
C VAL A 57 -5.36 -0.90 2.57
N TYR A 58 -4.25 -0.21 2.41
CA TYR A 58 -3.47 -0.18 1.18
C TYR A 58 -2.19 -0.97 1.38
N PHE A 59 -1.73 -1.67 0.36
CA PHE A 59 -0.37 -2.19 0.35
C PHE A 59 0.19 -2.24 -1.07
N PRO A 60 1.36 -1.62 -1.32
CA PRO A 60 2.06 -1.81 -2.56
C PRO A 60 2.74 -3.17 -2.56
N PHE A 61 2.98 -3.76 -3.72
CA PHE A 61 3.89 -4.90 -3.86
C PHE A 61 4.52 -4.91 -5.24
N CYS A 62 5.67 -5.57 -5.34
CA CYS A 62 6.42 -5.70 -6.58
C CYS A 62 6.31 -7.15 -7.05
N VAL A 63 5.87 -7.35 -8.29
CA VAL A 63 5.89 -8.68 -8.92
C VAL A 63 7.22 -8.91 -9.65
N GLU A 64 7.46 -10.15 -10.06
CA GLU A 64 8.59 -10.49 -10.92
C GLU A 64 8.59 -9.57 -12.17
N ASN A 65 9.75 -8.98 -12.50
CA ASN A 65 9.97 -7.94 -13.53
C ASN A 65 9.85 -6.46 -13.09
N ASN A 66 9.91 -6.15 -11.80
CA ASN A 66 9.91 -4.77 -11.27
C ASN A 66 8.60 -4.00 -11.51
N GLU A 67 7.49 -4.70 -11.73
CA GLU A 67 6.19 -4.06 -11.85
C GLU A 67 5.61 -3.84 -10.45
N TRP A 68 5.28 -2.58 -10.16
CA TRP A 68 4.69 -2.18 -8.89
C TRP A 68 3.18 -2.07 -9.01
N LEU A 69 2.48 -2.72 -8.10
CA LEU A 69 1.04 -2.69 -7.97
C LEU A 69 0.65 -2.12 -6.61
N LEU A 70 -0.54 -1.52 -6.54
CA LEU A 70 -1.14 -1.03 -5.30
C LEU A 70 -2.49 -1.70 -5.11
N VAL A 71 -2.67 -2.39 -3.98
CA VAL A 71 -3.98 -2.96 -3.60
C VAL A 71 -4.63 -2.05 -2.58
N GLN A 72 -5.93 -1.82 -2.76
CA GLN A 72 -6.82 -1.23 -1.78
C GLN A 72 -7.81 -2.30 -1.31
N VAL A 73 -7.92 -2.45 0.01
CA VAL A 73 -8.91 -3.30 0.67
C VAL A 73 -9.88 -2.41 1.42
N GLU A 74 -11.17 -2.50 1.08
CA GLU A 74 -12.25 -1.84 1.81
C GLU A 74 -12.72 -2.71 2.99
N LEU A 75 -12.66 -2.14 4.19
CA LEU A 75 -12.94 -2.80 5.46
C LEU A 75 -14.19 -2.26 6.17
N ARG A 76 -14.95 -1.37 5.52
CA ARG A 76 -16.17 -0.75 6.08
C ARG A 76 -17.25 -1.75 6.48
N ASN A 77 -17.18 -2.99 5.98
CA ASN A 77 -18.13 -4.04 6.28
C ASN A 77 -17.43 -5.23 6.95
N VAL A 78 -17.71 -5.42 8.25
CA VAL A 78 -17.08 -6.44 9.11
C VAL A 78 -17.30 -7.88 8.59
N ASN A 79 -18.43 -8.15 7.93
CA ASN A 79 -18.68 -9.46 7.31
C ASN A 79 -17.78 -9.70 6.10
N LEU A 80 -17.46 -8.64 5.34
CA LEU A 80 -16.50 -8.72 4.25
C LEU A 80 -15.07 -8.92 4.78
N ILE A 81 -14.70 -8.37 5.94
CA ILE A 81 -13.38 -8.61 6.56
C ILE A 81 -13.19 -10.12 6.83
N SER A 82 -14.10 -10.80 7.52
CA SER A 82 -13.89 -12.22 7.84
C SER A 82 -13.94 -13.12 6.59
N VAL A 83 -14.77 -12.78 5.60
CA VAL A 83 -14.92 -13.53 4.34
C VAL A 83 -13.73 -13.28 3.40
N TYR A 84 -13.30 -12.03 3.19
CA TYR A 84 -12.13 -11.72 2.36
C TYR A 84 -10.85 -12.23 2.97
N PHE A 85 -10.61 -12.06 4.27
CA PHE A 85 -9.40 -12.60 4.88
C PHE A 85 -9.44 -14.13 4.96
N GLY A 86 -10.59 -14.73 5.25
CA GLY A 86 -10.79 -16.18 5.17
C GLY A 86 -10.50 -16.72 3.76
N ALA A 87 -11.09 -16.12 2.73
CA ALA A 87 -10.87 -16.49 1.33
C ALA A 87 -9.43 -16.20 0.87
N LEU A 88 -8.84 -15.07 1.28
CA LEU A 88 -7.45 -14.72 1.02
C LEU A 88 -6.52 -15.78 1.59
N PHE A 89 -6.69 -16.16 2.87
CA PHE A 89 -5.89 -17.19 3.53
C PHE A 89 -6.13 -18.59 2.95
N VAL A 90 -7.35 -18.91 2.51
CA VAL A 90 -7.67 -20.18 1.83
C VAL A 90 -7.04 -20.22 0.43
N ASN A 91 -7.11 -19.13 -0.32
CA ASN A 91 -6.51 -19.00 -1.64
C ASN A 91 -4.99 -19.07 -1.57
N ILE A 92 -4.36 -18.36 -0.63
CA ILE A 92 -2.93 -18.46 -0.31
C ILE A 92 -2.54 -19.93 -0.06
N LYS A 93 -3.29 -20.65 0.79
CA LYS A 93 -3.05 -22.07 1.07
C LYS A 93 -3.27 -22.97 -0.16
N TYR A 94 -4.25 -22.66 -1.01
CA TYR A 94 -4.55 -23.39 -2.24
C TYR A 94 -3.40 -23.25 -3.24
N PHE A 95 -2.96 -22.03 -3.55
CA PHE A 95 -1.84 -21.77 -4.47
C PHE A 95 -0.54 -22.43 -4.00
N LYS A 96 -0.27 -22.41 -2.68
CA LYS A 96 0.88 -23.12 -2.11
C LYS A 96 0.82 -24.64 -2.30
N LYS A 97 -0.37 -25.24 -2.28
CA LYS A 97 -0.55 -26.68 -2.49
C LYS A 97 -0.51 -27.09 -3.96
N THR A 98 -0.94 -26.20 -4.85
CA THR A 98 -1.14 -26.54 -6.27
C THR A 98 -0.03 -26.00 -7.17
N GLY A 99 0.80 -25.07 -6.70
CA GLY A 99 1.86 -24.43 -7.49
C GLY A 99 1.34 -23.49 -8.57
N PHE A 100 0.03 -23.21 -8.60
CA PHE A 100 -0.57 -22.26 -9.51
C PHE A 100 -0.48 -20.84 -8.95
N PRO A 101 -0.15 -19.82 -9.76
CA PRO A 101 -0.12 -18.43 -9.30
C PRO A 101 -1.55 -17.94 -9.00
N PRO A 102 -1.71 -16.86 -8.20
CA PRO A 102 -3.01 -16.34 -7.83
C PRO A 102 -3.86 -15.96 -9.05
N LYS A 103 -4.81 -16.81 -9.42
CA LYS A 103 -5.92 -16.47 -10.32
C LYS A 103 -7.21 -16.53 -9.49
N LEU A 104 -7.93 -15.42 -9.44
CA LEU A 104 -9.12 -15.14 -8.60
C LEU A 104 -8.83 -14.65 -7.17
N MET A 105 -8.27 -13.45 -7.06
CA MET A 105 -9.07 -12.36 -6.48
C MET A 105 -9.62 -11.57 -7.66
N SER A 106 -10.91 -11.24 -7.68
CA SER A 106 -11.44 -10.26 -8.62
C SER A 106 -10.88 -8.90 -8.23
N PHE A 107 -9.64 -8.63 -8.64
CA PHE A 107 -9.10 -7.29 -8.60
C PHE A 107 -9.86 -6.51 -9.66
N GLU A 108 -10.79 -5.67 -9.22
CA GLU A 108 -11.32 -4.64 -10.09
C GLU A 108 -10.18 -3.65 -10.32
N VAL A 109 -9.70 -3.61 -11.56
CA VAL A 109 -8.75 -2.60 -11.99
C VAL A 109 -9.51 -1.28 -12.01
N ASN A 110 -9.04 -0.31 -11.23
CA ASN A 110 -9.62 1.02 -11.29
C ASN A 110 -9.06 1.75 -12.51
N GLU A 111 -9.84 1.77 -13.58
CA GLU A 111 -9.50 2.39 -14.87
C GLU A 111 -9.21 3.89 -14.77
N ASP A 112 -9.76 4.59 -13.78
CA ASP A 112 -9.54 6.03 -13.59
C ASP A 112 -8.08 6.37 -13.27
N TYR A 113 -7.32 5.39 -12.79
CA TYR A 113 -5.92 5.54 -12.38
C TYR A 113 -4.95 4.75 -13.25
N VAL A 114 -5.42 4.10 -14.32
CA VAL A 114 -4.55 3.36 -15.24
C VAL A 114 -3.78 4.35 -16.12
N GLN A 115 -2.50 4.06 -16.32
CA GLN A 115 -1.62 4.82 -17.20
C GLN A 115 -1.09 3.92 -18.31
N SER A 116 -0.70 4.52 -19.44
CA SER A 116 -0.19 3.75 -20.57
C SER A 116 1.10 3.01 -20.19
N HIS A 117 1.34 1.84 -20.80
CA HIS A 117 2.58 1.08 -20.58
C HIS A 117 3.84 1.92 -20.88
N ALA A 118 3.78 2.76 -21.93
CA ALA A 118 4.89 3.63 -22.34
C ALA A 118 5.20 4.75 -21.32
N ASP A 119 4.20 5.20 -20.58
CA ASP A 119 4.35 6.21 -19.54
C ASP A 119 4.82 5.60 -18.22
N LEU A 120 4.32 4.40 -17.91
CA LEU A 120 4.65 3.64 -16.72
C LEU A 120 6.07 3.04 -16.72
N TYR A 121 6.67 2.82 -17.90
CA TYR A 121 7.99 2.20 -18.00
C TYR A 121 9.06 2.96 -17.19
N GLY A 122 9.57 2.32 -16.13
CA GLY A 122 10.54 2.89 -15.20
C GLY A 122 9.94 3.83 -14.13
N ASN A 123 8.64 4.09 -14.19
CA ASN A 123 7.90 5.01 -13.31
C ASN A 123 6.86 4.31 -12.43
N GLN A 124 6.69 2.99 -12.52
CA GLN A 124 5.64 2.23 -11.82
C GLN A 124 5.65 2.49 -10.30
N GLY A 125 6.83 2.42 -9.67
CA GLY A 125 6.96 2.67 -8.24
C GLY A 125 6.67 4.12 -7.83
N VAL A 126 7.00 5.09 -8.68
CA VAL A 126 6.70 6.52 -8.45
C VAL A 126 5.21 6.75 -8.57
N HIS A 127 4.59 6.20 -9.61
CA HIS A 127 3.15 6.26 -9.82
C HIS A 127 2.38 5.64 -8.65
N ALA A 128 2.80 4.47 -8.16
CA ALA A 128 2.23 3.87 -6.95
C ALA A 128 2.32 4.80 -5.74
N CYS A 129 3.43 5.53 -5.58
CA CYS A 129 3.59 6.51 -4.49
C CYS A 129 2.71 7.75 -4.66
N MET A 130 2.51 8.23 -5.90
CA MET A 130 1.60 9.34 -6.19
C MET A 130 0.15 8.93 -5.92
N LEU A 131 -0.24 7.73 -6.37
CA LEU A 131 -1.56 7.17 -6.15
C LEU A 131 -1.84 6.96 -4.66
N MET A 132 -0.87 6.44 -3.91
CA MET A 132 -0.99 6.33 -2.44
C MET A 132 -1.24 7.69 -1.77
N GLU A 133 -0.55 8.77 -2.19
CA GLU A 133 -0.82 10.11 -1.65
C GLU A 133 -2.21 10.59 -2.02
N HIS A 134 -2.63 10.42 -3.28
CA HIS A 134 -3.97 10.81 -3.74
C HIS A 134 -5.08 10.11 -2.95
N LEU A 135 -5.02 8.78 -2.84
CA LEU A 135 -6.04 7.98 -2.17
C LEU A 135 -6.18 8.32 -0.68
N VAL A 136 -5.07 8.67 -0.04
CA VAL A 136 -5.04 9.00 1.39
C VAL A 136 -5.43 10.44 1.70
N THR A 137 -5.02 11.38 0.85
CA THR A 137 -5.14 12.82 1.13
C THR A 137 -6.24 13.50 0.34
N GLY A 138 -6.78 12.84 -0.68
CA GLY A 138 -7.69 13.44 -1.66
C GLY A 138 -7.01 14.47 -2.57
N LYS A 139 -5.70 14.73 -2.42
CA LYS A 139 -4.98 15.66 -3.30
C LYS A 139 -5.06 15.17 -4.73
N PRO A 140 -5.37 16.01 -5.72
CA PRO A 140 -5.44 15.58 -7.11
C PRO A 140 -4.11 14.93 -7.53
N LEU A 141 -4.19 13.81 -8.22
CA LEU A 141 -3.08 13.26 -9.00
C LEU A 141 -2.75 14.31 -10.04
N ASN A 142 -1.75 15.14 -9.75
CA ASN A 142 -1.39 16.29 -10.56
C ASN A 142 -0.63 15.81 -11.81
N ILE A 143 -1.30 14.97 -12.60
CA ILE A 143 -0.88 14.53 -13.92
C ILE A 143 -1.25 15.69 -14.83
N SER A 144 -0.45 16.75 -14.76
CA SER A 144 -0.39 17.71 -15.86
C SER A 144 -0.14 16.94 -17.17
N ASN A 145 -0.44 17.52 -18.33
CA ASN A 145 -0.40 16.85 -19.64
C ASN A 145 0.91 16.07 -19.96
N ASN A 146 1.97 16.21 -19.15
CA ASN A 146 3.15 15.36 -19.15
C ASN A 146 3.28 14.50 -17.86
N PHE A 147 2.85 13.23 -17.94
CA PHE A 147 2.99 12.24 -16.87
C PHE A 147 4.45 12.04 -16.43
N LYS A 148 5.40 12.02 -17.37
CA LYS A 148 6.82 11.78 -17.08
C LYS A 148 7.43 12.91 -16.28
N GLU A 149 7.12 14.16 -16.62
CA GLU A 149 7.54 15.33 -15.83
C GLU A 149 6.96 15.30 -14.42
N SER A 150 5.68 14.93 -14.30
CA SER A 150 5.01 14.77 -13.01
C SER A 150 5.72 13.71 -12.14
N CYS A 151 6.14 12.60 -12.74
CA CYS A 151 6.95 11.57 -12.08
C CYS A 151 8.33 12.09 -11.66
N ILE A 152 9.02 12.89 -12.50
CA ILE A 152 10.33 13.48 -12.17
C ILE A 152 10.19 14.44 -10.98
N ALA A 153 9.21 15.34 -11.03
CA ALA A 153 8.93 16.27 -9.93
C ALA A 153 8.62 15.53 -8.63
N TYR A 154 7.83 14.45 -8.72
CA TYR A 154 7.48 13.65 -7.54
C TYR A 154 8.68 12.88 -6.96
N ARG A 155 9.63 12.41 -7.80
CA ARG A 155 10.90 11.84 -7.32
C ARG A 155 11.70 12.85 -6.49
N LEU A 156 11.80 14.09 -6.97
CA LEU A 156 12.49 15.17 -6.24
C LEU A 156 11.78 15.46 -4.92
N PHE A 157 10.46 15.60 -4.93
CA PHE A 157 9.67 15.76 -3.72
C PHE A 157 9.91 14.62 -2.71
N MET A 158 9.87 13.35 -3.15
CA MET A 158 10.13 12.21 -2.28
C MET A 158 11.56 12.23 -1.72
N ALA A 159 12.55 12.56 -2.55
CA ALA A 159 13.94 12.72 -2.13
C ALA A 159 14.05 13.79 -1.04
N ASP A 160 13.48 14.98 -1.26
CA ASP A 160 13.47 16.07 -0.29
C ASP A 160 12.84 15.66 1.03
N GLN A 161 11.69 14.97 1.00
CA GLN A 161 11.10 14.41 2.21
C GLN A 161 12.08 13.45 2.91
N MET A 162 12.68 12.51 2.19
CA MET A 162 13.60 11.54 2.79
C MET A 162 14.85 12.20 3.39
N TYR A 163 15.43 13.19 2.71
CA TYR A 163 16.61 13.91 3.17
C TYR A 163 16.30 14.85 4.34
N PHE A 164 15.21 15.61 4.26
CA PHE A 164 14.74 16.46 5.36
C PHE A 164 14.62 15.68 6.67
N TRP A 165 14.04 14.47 6.62
CA TRP A 165 13.86 13.64 7.80
C TRP A 165 15.13 12.90 8.26
N ARG A 166 16.18 12.79 7.44
CA ARG A 166 17.48 12.25 7.86
C ARG A 166 18.31 13.30 8.63
N CYS A 167 18.10 14.57 8.34
CA CYS A 167 18.89 15.67 8.91
C CYS A 167 18.32 16.25 10.22
N LEU A 168 17.14 15.80 10.65
CA LEU A 168 16.61 16.17 11.97
C LEU A 168 17.22 15.31 13.07
N PRO A 169 17.65 15.90 14.20
CA PRO A 169 18.14 15.13 15.33
C PRO A 169 17.06 14.16 15.80
N ARG A 170 17.44 12.90 16.07
CA ARG A 170 16.49 11.92 16.63
C ARG A 170 16.08 12.42 18.02
N PRO A 171 14.78 12.42 18.36
CA PRO A 171 14.38 12.62 19.75
C PRO A 171 15.07 11.56 20.61
N GLY A 172 15.81 12.02 21.63
CA GLY A 172 16.45 11.16 22.63
C GLY A 172 15.45 10.56 23.59
#